data_AF-A0A2D2AWC7-F1
#
_entry.id   AF-A0A2D2AWC7-F1
#
_cell.length_a   1.000
_cell.length_b   1.000
_cell.length_c   1.000
_cell.angle_alpha   90.00
_cell.angle_beta   90.00
_cell.angle_gamma   90.00
#
_symmetry.space_group_name_H-M   'P 1'
#
loop_
_entity.id
_entity.type
_entity.pdbx_description
1 polymer ?
#
loop_
_entity_poly.entity_id
_entity_poly.type
_entity_poly.pdbx_seq_one_letter_code
_entity_poly.pdbx_strand_id
1 'polypeptide(L)'
;MDRPEAPAPSIDPELLEQAARLGLDTTGWTERDLRLHLQKVDPAGGEARAKRWADENAEAIRRHGERIEREGCFGEEWRRW
;
A
#
# COMPACT_ATOMS: atom_id res chain seq x y z
N MET A 1 -1.77 -23.69 21.36
CA MET A 1 -0.96 -22.76 20.58
C MET A 1 -1.55 -21.38 20.79
N ASP A 2 -0.94 -20.59 21.67
CA ASP A 2 -1.30 -19.18 21.86
C ASP A 2 -1.04 -18.45 20.53
N ARG A 3 -2.07 -17.86 19.94
CA ARG A 3 -1.92 -17.09 18.71
C ARG A 3 -1.32 -15.75 19.12
N PRO A 4 -0.14 -15.35 18.62
CA PRO A 4 0.44 -14.07 18.98
C PRO A 4 -0.58 -12.97 18.68
N GLU A 5 -0.90 -12.17 19.70
CA GLU A 5 -1.76 -11.00 19.57
C GLU A 5 -1.16 -10.12 18.47
N ALA A 6 -1.90 -9.97 17.36
CA ALA A 6 -1.43 -9.14 16.26
C ALA A 6 -1.23 -7.72 16.80
N PRO A 7 -0.11 -7.04 16.49
CA PRO A 7 0.11 -5.68 16.95
C PRO A 7 -1.09 -4.83 16.55
N ALA A 8 -1.55 -3.98 17.46
CA ALA A 8 -2.62 -3.03 17.18
C ALA A 8 -2.30 -2.29 15.86
N PRO A 9 -3.30 -2.05 14.99
CA PRO A 9 -3.06 -1.43 13.69
C PRO A 9 -2.47 -0.04 13.89
N SER A 10 -1.14 0.07 13.75
CA SER A 10 -0.43 1.34 13.80
C SER A 10 -0.57 2.03 12.45
N ILE A 11 -0.93 3.30 12.46
CA ILE A 11 -0.93 4.13 11.26
C ILE A 11 0.49 4.21 10.71
N ASP A 12 0.65 3.96 9.41
CA ASP A 12 1.90 4.15 8.68
C ASP A 12 2.53 5.53 9.00
N PRO A 13 3.79 5.56 9.48
CA PRO A 13 4.45 6.79 9.90
C PRO A 13 4.63 7.80 8.77
N GLU A 14 4.76 7.35 7.50
CA GLU A 14 4.83 8.28 6.37
C GLU A 14 3.51 9.04 6.20
N LEU A 15 2.36 8.44 6.51
CA LEU A 15 1.06 9.12 6.46
C LEU A 15 0.94 10.19 7.55
N LEU A 16 1.43 9.90 8.75
CA LEU A 16 1.46 10.86 9.86
C LEU A 16 2.38 12.04 9.55
N GLU A 17 3.53 11.78 8.93
CA GLU A 17 4.44 12.85 8.49
C GLU A 17 3.80 13.74 7.41
N GLN A 18 3.12 13.15 6.42
CA GLN A 18 2.34 13.91 5.44
C GLN A 18 1.26 14.75 6.10
N ALA A 19 0.51 14.17 7.04
CA ALA A 19 -0.54 14.88 7.77
C ALA A 19 0.02 16.06 8.57
N ALA A 20 1.14 15.86 9.27
CA ALA A 20 1.83 16.90 10.03
C ALA A 20 2.34 18.05 9.14
N ARG A 21 2.90 17.75 7.96
CA ARG A 21 3.30 18.77 6.97
C ARG A 21 2.12 19.62 6.48
N LEU A 22 0.94 19.02 6.39
CA LEU A 22 -0.29 19.68 5.98
C LEU A 22 -1.04 20.34 7.15
N GLY A 23 -0.53 20.22 8.39
CA GLY A 23 -1.17 20.77 9.58
C GLY A 23 -2.48 20.08 9.97
N LEU A 24 -2.67 18.82 9.58
CA LEU A 24 -3.86 18.05 9.90
C LEU A 24 -3.79 17.47 11.31
N ASP A 25 -4.88 17.63 12.07
CA ASP A 25 -5.08 16.88 13.32
C ASP A 25 -5.61 15.47 13.00
N THR A 26 -4.81 14.46 13.29
CA THR A 26 -5.12 13.04 13.03
C THR A 26 -5.70 12.34 14.26
N THR A 27 -6.02 13.07 15.34
CA THR A 27 -6.54 12.49 16.57
C THR A 27 -7.86 11.75 16.31
N GLY A 28 -7.93 10.47 16.69
CA GLY A 28 -9.10 9.63 16.51
C GLY A 28 -9.32 9.13 15.08
N TRP A 29 -8.40 9.39 14.15
CA TRP A 29 -8.49 8.86 12.78
C TRP A 29 -7.96 7.43 12.72
N THR A 30 -8.60 6.58 11.93
CA THR A 30 -7.99 5.31 11.53
C THR A 30 -7.02 5.55 10.38
N GLU A 31 -6.11 4.60 10.14
CA GLU A 31 -5.21 4.66 8.97
C GLU A 31 -5.97 4.80 7.65
N ARG A 32 -7.13 4.13 7.54
CA ARG A 32 -7.99 4.20 6.38
C ARG A 32 -8.55 5.61 6.17
N ASP A 33 -9.03 6.24 7.25
CA ASP A 33 -9.56 7.61 7.19
C ASP A 33 -8.48 8.59 6.77
N LEU A 34 -7.27 8.43 7.34
CA LEU A 34 -6.13 9.27 7.00
C LEU A 34 -5.70 9.09 5.53
N ARG A 35 -5.63 7.85 5.02
CA ARG A 35 -5.33 7.60 3.60
C ARG A 35 -6.36 8.23 2.67
N LEU A 36 -7.65 8.08 2.98
CA LEU A 36 -8.73 8.65 2.17
C LEU A 36 -8.71 10.18 2.18
N HIS A 37 -8.36 10.78 3.32
CA HIS A 37 -8.21 12.22 3.42
C HIS A 37 -7.02 12.71 2.61
N LEU A 38 -5.83 12.11 2.81
CA LEU A 38 -4.60 12.47 2.09
C LEU A 38 -4.73 12.31 0.57
N GLN A 39 -5.48 11.32 0.09
CA GLN A 39 -5.79 11.20 -1.35
C GLN A 39 -6.49 12.44 -1.93
N LYS A 40 -7.30 13.14 -1.12
CA LYS A 40 -8.04 14.31 -1.57
C LYS A 40 -7.21 15.59 -1.48
N VAL A 41 -6.43 15.74 -0.41
CA VAL A 41 -5.72 16.98 -0.10
C VAL A 41 -4.28 17.02 -0.62
N ASP A 42 -3.67 15.86 -0.84
CA ASP A 42 -2.30 15.70 -1.35
C ASP A 42 -2.21 14.48 -2.30
N PRO A 43 -2.83 14.56 -3.50
CA PRO A 43 -2.72 13.49 -4.49
C PRO A 43 -1.26 13.26 -4.94
N ALA A 44 -0.46 14.33 -5.01
CA ALA A 44 0.94 14.28 -5.43
C ALA A 44 1.81 13.45 -4.45
N GLY A 45 1.59 13.58 -3.15
CA GLY A 45 2.27 12.73 -2.16
C GLY A 45 1.86 11.26 -2.24
N GLY A 46 0.62 10.96 -2.64
CA GLY A 46 0.19 9.60 -2.96
C GLY A 46 0.92 9.02 -4.17
N GLU A 47 1.02 9.79 -5.26
CA GLU A 47 1.74 9.39 -6.48
C GLU A 47 3.24 9.18 -6.22
N ALA A 48 3.87 10.06 -5.45
CA ALA A 48 5.28 9.94 -5.11
C ALA A 48 5.57 8.64 -4.33
N ARG A 49 4.68 8.24 -3.41
CA ARG A 49 4.79 6.97 -2.68
C ARG A 49 4.54 5.77 -3.59
N ALA A 50 3.53 5.83 -4.46
CA ALA A 50 3.26 4.77 -5.43
C ALA A 50 4.47 4.55 -6.35
N LYS A 51 5.12 5.64 -6.80
CA LYS A 51 6.35 5.58 -7.60
C LYS A 51 7.51 4.94 -6.83
N ARG A 52 7.79 5.39 -5.60
CA ARG A 52 8.85 4.79 -4.77
C ARG A 52 8.63 3.30 -4.55
N TRP A 53 7.41 2.91 -4.21
CA TRP A 53 7.05 1.51 -4.06
C TRP A 53 7.29 0.73 -5.35
N ALA A 54 6.90 1.27 -6.50
CA ALA A 54 7.12 0.62 -7.80
C ALA A 54 8.61 0.46 -8.11
N ASP A 55 9.43 1.48 -7.82
CA ASP A 55 10.88 1.43 -8.01
C ASP A 55 11.53 0.40 -7.07
N GLU A 56 11.16 0.39 -5.79
CA GLU A 56 11.68 -0.56 -4.79
C GLU A 56 11.29 -2.01 -5.09
N ASN A 57 10.11 -2.23 -5.66
CA ASN A 57 9.58 -3.55 -5.96
C ASN A 57 9.79 -3.95 -7.43
N ALA A 58 10.49 -3.15 -8.22
CA ALA A 58 10.64 -3.35 -9.66
C ALA A 58 11.22 -4.72 -10.00
N GLU A 59 12.23 -5.19 -9.25
CA GLU A 59 12.81 -6.52 -9.47
C GLU A 59 11.83 -7.65 -9.13
N ALA A 60 11.11 -7.53 -8.00
CA ALA A 60 10.14 -8.53 -7.59
C ALA A 60 8.99 -8.64 -8.60
N ILE A 61 8.50 -7.51 -9.08
CA ILE A 61 7.49 -7.43 -10.15
C ILE A 61 8.03 -8.08 -11.43
N ARG A 62 9.27 -7.76 -11.85
CA ARG A 62 9.89 -8.36 -13.03
C ARG A 62 9.97 -9.89 -12.92
N ARG A 63 10.54 -10.41 -11.82
CA ARG A 63 10.67 -11.86 -11.59
C ARG A 63 9.32 -12.56 -11.54
N HIS A 64 8.31 -11.90 -10.97
CA HIS A 64 6.95 -12.45 -10.95
C HIS A 64 6.34 -12.50 -12.37
N GLY A 65 6.56 -11.45 -13.17
CA GLY A 65 6.18 -11.42 -14.59
C GLY A 65 6.84 -12.56 -15.38
N GLU A 66 8.16 -12.71 -15.27
CA GLU A 66 8.92 -13.79 -15.92
C GLU A 66 8.38 -15.19 -15.53
N ARG A 67 7.93 -15.36 -14.28
CA ARG A 67 7.28 -16.59 -13.83
C ARG A 67 5.93 -16.79 -14.50
N ILE A 68 5.09 -15.76 -14.54
CA ILE A 68 3.78 -15.83 -15.20
C ILE A 68 3.94 -16.15 -16.69
N GLU A 69 4.92 -15.55 -17.37
CA GLU A 69 5.18 -15.84 -18.80
C GLU A 69 5.59 -17.31 -19.02
N ARG A 70 6.37 -17.87 -18.09
CA ARG A 70 6.83 -19.26 -18.17
C ARG A 70 5.76 -20.29 -17.77
N GLU A 71 4.99 -19.99 -16.73
CA GLU A 71 4.15 -20.98 -16.02
C GLU A 71 2.64 -20.73 -16.18
N GLY A 72 2.25 -19.59 -16.74
CA GLY A 72 0.88 -19.09 -16.74
C GLY A 72 0.52 -18.34 -15.44
N CYS A 73 -0.56 -17.58 -15.47
CA CYS A 73 -1.07 -16.92 -14.27
C CYS A 73 -1.98 -17.89 -13.50
N PHE A 74 -1.72 -18.06 -12.20
CA PHE A 74 -2.56 -18.89 -11.35
C PHE A 74 -4.01 -18.40 -11.36
N GLY A 75 -4.96 -19.32 -11.56
CA GLY A 75 -6.38 -19.03 -11.63
C GLY A 75 -6.87 -18.67 -13.05
N GLU A 76 -5.98 -18.57 -14.03
CA GLU A 76 -6.39 -18.48 -15.45
C GLU A 76 -7.14 -19.71 -15.91
N GLU A 77 -6.74 -20.88 -15.42
CA GLU A 77 -7.38 -22.16 -15.74
C GLU A 77 -8.86 -22.23 -15.30
N TRP A 78 -9.29 -21.34 -14.39
CA TRP A 78 -10.66 -21.24 -13.91
C TRP A 78 -11.39 -19.99 -14.38
N ARG A 79 -10.70 -19.12 -15.15
CA ARG A 79 -11.31 -17.89 -15.68
C ARG A 79 -12.30 -18.27 -16.78
N ARG A 80 -13.57 -17.89 -16.59
CA ARG A 80 -14.68 -18.27 -17.49
C ARG A 80 -15.05 -17.22 -18.53
N TRP A 81 -14.32 -16.10 -18.60
CA TRP A 81 -14.59 -14.98 -19.49
C TRP A 81 -13.33 -14.12 -19.68
#